data_AF-A0A3N5NN88-F1
#
_entry.id   AF-A0A3N5NN88-F1
#
_cell.length_a   1.000
_cell.length_b   1.000
_cell.length_c   1.000
_cell.angle_alpha   90.00
_cell.angle_beta   90.00
_cell.angle_gamma   90.00
#
_symmetry.space_group_name_H-M   'P 1'
#
loop_
_entity.id
_entity.type
_entity.pdbx_description
1 polymer ?
#
loop_
_entity_poly.entity_id
_entity_poly.type
_entity_poly.pdbx_seq_one_letter_code
_entity_poly.pdbx_strand_id
1 'polypeptide(L)'
;MQIQTNNPIDALGAIKAQIANLEAQEAILREAVLALGDGKHEGELFKVTVTTVERANLDMAAVRAKLSPQFITAHTTVKQVTTVKVVARGGGA
;
A
#
# COMPACT_ATOMS: atom_id res chain seq x y z
N MET A 1 26.22 -7.48 -6.18
CA MET A 1 25.64 -8.07 -4.95
C MET A 1 24.79 -9.25 -5.38
N GLN A 2 25.31 -10.47 -5.27
CA GLN A 2 24.59 -11.69 -5.63
C GLN A 2 23.76 -12.13 -4.42
N ILE A 3 22.44 -12.20 -4.59
CA ILE A 3 21.54 -12.76 -3.57
C ILE A 3 21.77 -14.27 -3.59
N GLN A 4 22.47 -14.79 -2.58
CA GLN A 4 22.68 -16.25 -2.44
C GLN A 4 21.31 -16.94 -2.31
N THR A 5 21.04 -17.89 -3.20
CA THR A 5 19.77 -18.62 -3.29
C THR A 5 19.66 -19.71 -2.22
N ASN A 6 19.55 -19.32 -0.96
CA ASN A 6 18.87 -20.16 0.04
C ASN A 6 17.38 -19.86 -0.06
N ASN A 7 16.62 -20.77 -0.71
CA ASN A 7 15.16 -20.77 -0.89
C ASN A 7 14.49 -19.40 -1.20
N PRO A 8 13.96 -19.18 -2.43
CA PRO A 8 13.33 -17.89 -2.79
C PRO A 8 12.17 -17.46 -1.88
N ILE A 9 11.51 -18.40 -1.20
CA ILE A 9 10.44 -18.11 -0.24
C ILE A 9 11.02 -17.45 1.02
N ASP A 10 12.14 -17.96 1.53
CA ASP A 10 12.77 -17.47 2.75
C ASP A 10 13.43 -16.10 2.50
N ALA A 11 14.08 -15.95 1.34
CA ALA A 11 14.60 -14.65 0.89
C ALA A 11 13.49 -13.59 0.74
N LEU A 12 12.35 -13.96 0.14
CA LEU A 12 11.20 -13.06 0.02
C LEU A 12 10.58 -12.74 1.39
N GLY A 13 10.54 -13.70 2.31
CA GLY A 13 10.09 -13.48 3.69
C GLY A 13 10.97 -12.47 4.44
N ALA A 14 12.30 -12.61 4.35
CA ALA A 14 13.25 -11.70 4.97
C ALA A 14 13.13 -10.26 4.42
N ILE A 15 13.00 -10.11 3.11
CA ILE A 15 12.79 -8.79 2.48
C ILE A 15 11.46 -8.18 2.94
N LYS A 16 10.37 -8.96 3.00
CA LYS A 16 9.08 -8.47 3.48
C LYS A 16 9.12 -8.02 4.94
N ALA A 17 9.89 -8.69 5.79
CA ALA A 17 10.08 -8.27 7.18
C ALA A 17 10.82 -6.92 7.27
N GLN A 18 11.86 -6.72 6.44
CA GLN A 18 12.57 -5.44 6.36
C GLN A 18 11.66 -4.32 5.85
N ILE A 19 10.89 -4.58 4.78
CA ILE A 19 9.93 -3.61 4.24
C ILE A 19 8.90 -3.22 5.30
N ALA A 20 8.33 -4.18 6.03
CA ALA A 20 7.35 -3.88 7.08
C ALA A 20 7.91 -2.96 8.18
N ASN A 21 9.19 -3.13 8.55
CA ASN A 21 9.84 -2.24 9.49
C ASN A 21 10.04 -0.83 8.90
N LEU A 22 10.50 -0.75 7.65
CA LEU A 22 10.69 0.53 6.96
C LEU A 22 9.37 1.27 6.72
N GLU A 23 8.30 0.58 6.34
CA GLU A 23 6.95 1.14 6.18
C GLU A 23 6.41 1.69 7.51
N ALA A 24 6.70 1.03 8.64
CA ALA A 24 6.32 1.55 9.96
C ALA A 24 7.08 2.84 10.30
N GLN A 25 8.39 2.90 10.01
CA GLN A 25 9.18 4.13 10.19
C GLN A 25 8.72 5.25 9.26
N GLU A 26 8.45 4.92 8.00
CA GLU A 26 7.94 5.86 7.00
C GLU A 26 6.59 6.44 7.46
N ALA A 27 5.67 5.60 7.96
CA ALA A 27 4.37 6.06 8.45
C ALA A 27 4.51 7.11 9.55
N ILE A 28 5.38 6.88 10.53
CA ILE A 28 5.67 7.84 11.63
C ILE A 28 6.21 9.15 11.07
N LEU A 29 7.21 9.09 10.18
CA LEU A 29 7.81 10.28 9.58
C LEU A 29 6.82 11.03 8.68
N ARG A 30 5.98 10.30 7.94
CA ARG A 30 4.95 10.85 7.07
C ARG A 30 3.91 11.60 7.89
N GLU A 31 3.45 11.05 9.01
CA GLU A 31 2.54 11.76 9.92
C GLU A 31 3.17 13.05 10.45
N ALA A 32 4.45 13.00 10.84
CA ALA A 32 5.19 14.20 11.26
C ALA A 32 5.27 15.26 10.14
N VAL A 33 5.52 14.85 8.89
CA VAL A 33 5.53 15.76 7.73
C VAL A 33 4.13 16.33 7.44
N LEU A 34 3.08 15.52 7.54
CA LEU A 34 1.70 15.99 7.35
C LEU A 34 1.29 16.98 8.45
N ALA A 35 1.75 16.79 9.68
CA ALA A 35 1.50 17.69 10.79
C ALA A 35 2.14 19.09 10.61
N LEU A 36 3.10 19.25 9.68
CA LEU A 36 3.64 20.56 9.30
C LEU A 36 2.62 21.44 8.56
N GLY A 37 1.55 20.83 8.03
CA GLY A 37 0.51 21.51 7.27
C GLY A 37 0.92 21.87 5.84
N ASP A 38 -0.03 22.44 5.11
CA ASP A 38 0.12 22.81 3.70
C ASP A 38 1.26 23.82 3.51
N GLY A 39 2.13 23.55 2.54
CA GLY A 39 3.27 24.40 2.25
C GLY A 39 4.49 23.65 1.77
N LYS A 40 5.57 24.41 1.53
CA LYS A 40 6.88 23.88 1.19
C LYS A 40 7.72 23.82 2.46
N HIS A 41 8.33 22.67 2.71
CA HIS A 41 9.20 22.43 3.85
C HIS A 41 10.55 21.92 3.35
N GLU A 42 11.63 22.41 3.94
CA GLU A 42 13.00 22.06 3.56
C GLU A 42 13.71 21.42 4.75
N GLY A 43 14.38 20.31 4.49
CA GLY A 43 15.37 19.71 5.37
C GLY A 43 16.78 19.92 4.81
N GLU A 44 17.77 19.38 5.50
CA GLU A 44 19.18 19.57 5.14
C GLU A 44 19.56 18.98 3.76
N LEU A 45 18.95 17.85 3.39
CA LEU A 45 19.23 17.13 2.14
C LEU A 45 18.03 17.06 1.17
N PHE A 46 16.81 17.31 1.65
CA PHE A 46 15.57 17.07 0.90
C PHE A 46 14.55 18.17 1.13
N LYS A 47 13.62 18.34 0.19
CA LYS A 47 12.48 19.25 0.31
C LYS A 47 11.18 18.52 0.01
N VAL A 48 10.10 18.95 0.65
CA VAL A 48 8.76 18.38 0.49
C VAL A 48 7.72 19.49 0.30
N THR A 49 6.64 19.19 -0.43
CA THR A 49 5.47 20.06 -0.53
C THR A 49 4.26 19.28 -0.05
N VAL A 50 3.59 19.80 0.96
CA VAL A 50 2.34 19.26 1.49
C VAL A 50 1.20 20.08 0.89
N THR A 51 0.22 19.37 0.31
CA THR A 51 -0.95 19.98 -0.30
C THR A 51 -2.19 19.22 0.14
N THR A 52 -3.14 19.92 0.74
CA THR A 52 -4.46 19.38 1.05
C THR A 52 -5.38 19.61 -0.14
N VAL A 53 -6.01 18.54 -0.62
CA VAL A 53 -6.98 18.58 -1.71
C VAL A 53 -8.27 17.93 -1.26
N GLU A 54 -9.40 18.56 -1.59
CA GLU A 54 -10.69 17.92 -1.43
C GLU A 54 -10.83 16.81 -2.48
N ARG A 55 -11.11 15.58 -2.02
CA ARG A 55 -11.38 14.44 -2.89
C ARG A 55 -12.76 13.89 -2.61
N ALA A 56 -13.65 14.01 -3.59
CA ALA A 56 -14.90 13.28 -3.58
C ALA A 56 -14.64 11.80 -3.90
N ASN A 57 -15.08 10.90 -3.02
CA ASN A 57 -15.10 9.46 -3.28
C ASN A 57 -16.55 9.05 -3.56
N LEU A 58 -16.78 8.42 -4.71
CA LEU A 58 -18.08 7.87 -5.06
C LEU A 58 -18.35 6.63 -4.21
N ASP A 59 -19.49 6.61 -3.52
CA ASP A 59 -19.94 5.43 -2.79
C ASP A 59 -20.38 4.34 -3.79
N MET A 60 -19.42 3.45 -4.10
CA MET A 60 -19.64 2.35 -5.01
C MET A 60 -20.66 1.33 -4.48
N ALA A 61 -20.89 1.24 -3.17
CA ALA A 61 -21.92 0.36 -2.62
C ALA A 61 -23.32 0.93 -2.90
N ALA A 62 -23.52 2.21 -2.60
CA ALA A 62 -24.78 2.90 -2.91
C ALA A 62 -25.08 2.94 -4.42
N VAL A 63 -24.04 3.12 -5.25
CA VAL A 63 -24.19 3.06 -6.71
C VAL A 63 -24.58 1.66 -7.16
N ARG A 64 -23.89 0.60 -6.71
CA ARG A 64 -24.21 -0.78 -7.08
C ARG A 64 -25.62 -1.19 -6.64
N ALA A 65 -26.11 -0.68 -5.51
CA ALA A 65 -27.47 -0.93 -5.04
C ALA A 65 -28.55 -0.35 -5.97
N LYS A 66 -28.23 0.71 -6.73
CA LYS A 66 -29.15 1.35 -7.69
C LYS A 66 -29.04 0.78 -9.10
N LEU A 67 -27.91 0.14 -9.45
CA LEU A 67 -27.69 -0.40 -10.78
C LEU A 67 -28.36 -1.76 -10.95
N SER A 68 -28.90 -2.02 -12.14
CA SER A 68 -29.43 -3.33 -12.47
C SER A 68 -28.28 -4.35 -12.60
N PRO A 69 -28.52 -5.64 -12.32
CA PRO A 69 -27.51 -6.68 -12.51
C PRO A 69 -26.95 -6.72 -13.93
N GLN A 70 -27.80 -6.50 -14.94
CA GLN A 70 -27.42 -6.46 -16.36
C GLN A 70 -26.40 -5.36 -16.64
N PHE A 71 -26.58 -4.18 -16.06
CA PHE A 71 -25.65 -3.06 -16.21
C PHE A 71 -24.29 -3.35 -15.56
N ILE A 72 -24.30 -3.96 -14.37
CA ILE A 72 -23.06 -4.36 -13.68
C ILE A 72 -22.28 -5.38 -14.53
N THR A 73 -22.96 -6.41 -15.04
CA THR A 73 -22.31 -7.44 -15.87
C THR A 73 -21.74 -6.86 -17.16
N ALA A 74 -22.48 -5.99 -17.86
CA ALA A 74 -22.03 -5.37 -19.11
C ALA A 74 -20.77 -4.51 -18.94
N HIS A 75 -20.52 -4.00 -17.73
CA HIS A 75 -19.39 -3.13 -17.41
C HIS A 75 -18.39 -3.75 -16.44
N THR A 76 -18.40 -5.08 -16.27
CA THR A 76 -17.42 -5.80 -15.45
C THR A 76 -16.43 -6.55 -16.34
N THR A 77 -15.13 -6.28 -16.18
CA THR A 77 -14.06 -7.06 -16.82
C THR A 77 -13.48 -8.06 -15.84
N VAL A 78 -13.46 -9.33 -16.22
CA VAL A 78 -12.82 -10.40 -15.44
C VAL A 78 -11.35 -10.51 -15.87
N LYS A 79 -10.43 -10.36 -14.92
CA LYS A 79 -8.99 -10.58 -15.11
C LYS A 79 -8.50 -11.59 -14.08
N GLN A 80 -7.67 -12.54 -14.50
CA GLN A 80 -6.99 -13.44 -13.57
C GLN A 80 -5.87 -12.68 -12.85
N VAL A 81 -5.84 -12.76 -11.53
CA VAL A 81 -4.82 -12.14 -10.69
C VAL A 81 -4.21 -13.22 -9.80
N THR A 82 -2.89 -13.36 -9.85
CA THR A 82 -2.12 -14.24 -8.96
C THR A 82 -1.53 -13.39 -7.84
N THR A 83 -1.84 -13.72 -6.59
CA THR A 83 -1.32 -13.02 -5.41
C THR A 83 -0.41 -13.95 -4.62
N VAL A 84 0.78 -13.46 -4.26
CA VAL A 84 1.73 -14.17 -3.40
C VAL A 84 1.58 -13.67 -1.97
N LYS A 85 1.12 -14.53 -1.07
CA LYS A 85 1.09 -14.29 0.38
C LYS A 85 2.23 -15.07 1.03
N VAL A 86 3.14 -14.38 1.70
CA VAL A 86 4.22 -14.99 2.49
C VAL A 86 3.91 -14.79 3.96
N VAL A 87 3.94 -15.87 4.74
CA VAL A 87 3.78 -15.86 6.19
C VAL A 87 4.96 -16.59 6.81
N ALA A 88 5.50 -16.07 7.92
CA ALA A 88 6.45 -16.82 8.72
C ALA A 88 5.74 -18.04 9.29
N ARG A 89 6.35 -19.23 9.18
CA ARG A 89 5.84 -20.40 9.90
C ARG A 89 6.18 -20.19 11.37
N GLY A 90 5.16 -19.99 12.20
CA GLY A 90 5.35 -19.89 13.63
C GLY A 90 5.93 -21.20 14.15
N GLY A 91 7.09 -21.13 14.82
CA GLY A 91 7.38 -22.07 15.89
C GLY A 91 6.33 -21.84 16.96
N GLY A 92 5.31 -22.69 16.98
CA GLY A 92 4.38 -22.77 18.10
C GLY A 92 5.11 -23.38 19.29
N ALA A 93 5.50 -22.54 20.24
CA ALA A 93 5.72 -22.84 21.64
C ALA A 93 5.71 -21.53 22.42
#